data_AF-A0A357LDU5-F1
#
_entry.id   AF-A0A357LDU5-F1
#
_cell.length_a   1.000
_cell.length_b   1.000
_cell.length_c   1.000
_cell.angle_alpha   90.00
_cell.angle_beta   90.00
_cell.angle_gamma   90.00
#
_symmetry.space_group_name_H-M   'P 1'
#
loop_
_entity.id
_entity.type
_entity.pdbx_description
1 polymer ?
#
loop_
_entity_poly.entity_id
_entity_poly.type
_entity_poly.pdbx_seq_one_letter_code
_entity_poly.pdbx_strand_id
1 'polypeptide(L)' 'GGKIAKAEYWGLRNLQYKVKKNRKGHYSLFNISAPAAAVHELERQEKINEDILR' A
#
# COMPACT_ATOMS: atom_id res chain seq x y z
N GLY A 1 -7.02 -16.00 5.00
CA GLY A 1 -6.26 -17.06 4.33
C GLY A 1 -5.61 -16.55 3.07
N GLY A 2 -4.55 -15.76 3.20
CA GLY A 2 -3.75 -15.27 2.08
C GLY A 2 -2.28 -15.41 2.45
N LYS A 3 -1.45 -15.83 1.51
CA LYS A 3 -0.01 -15.97 1.72
C LYS A 3 0.70 -14.78 1.10
N ILE A 4 1.53 -14.10 1.87
CA ILE A 4 2.42 -13.07 1.35
C ILE A 4 3.59 -13.81 0.70
N ALA A 5 3.68 -13.74 -0.62
CA ALA A 5 4.76 -14.34 -1.39
C ALA A 5 6.05 -13.52 -1.31
N LYS A 6 5.92 -12.18 -1.26
CA LYS A 6 7.04 -11.27 -1.11
C LYS A 6 6.56 -9.96 -0.49
N ALA A 7 7.31 -9.43 0.46
CA ALA A 7 7.11 -8.08 1.00
C ALA A 7 8.44 -7.34 0.87
N GLU A 8 8.43 -6.22 0.16
CA GLU A 8 9.59 -5.34 0.03
C GLU A 8 9.24 -3.95 0.52
N TYR A 9 10.11 -3.41 1.37
CA TYR A 9 10.00 -2.06 1.86
C TYR A 9 11.14 -1.23 1.30
N TRP A 10 10.80 -0.17 0.56
CA TRP A 10 11.75 0.67 -0.15
C TRP A 10 12.02 2.00 0.56
N GLY A 11 11.45 2.20 1.75
CA GLY A 11 11.71 3.37 2.57
C GLY A 11 11.02 4.64 2.08
N LEU A 12 11.51 5.76 2.60
CA LEU A 12 11.02 7.10 2.26
C LEU A 12 11.63 7.55 0.92
N ARG A 13 10.79 7.89 -0.05
CA ARG A 13 11.21 8.47 -1.33
C ARG A 13 10.46 9.77 -1.62
N ASN A 14 11.08 10.64 -2.42
CA ASN A 14 10.45 11.87 -2.88
C ASN A 14 9.46 11.57 -4.01
N LEU A 15 8.26 12.14 -3.92
CA LEU A 15 7.23 12.06 -4.95
C LEU A 15 7.53 13.09 -6.06
N GLN A 16 7.29 12.75 -7.33
CA GLN A 16 7.43 13.71 -8.44
C GLN A 16 6.52 14.93 -8.26
N TYR A 17 5.33 14.75 -7.70
CA TYR A 17 4.36 15.81 -7.42
C TYR A 17 3.74 15.64 -6.03
N LYS A 18 3.08 16.69 -5.53
CA LYS A 18 2.44 16.67 -4.21
C LYS A 18 1.18 15.80 -4.25
N VAL A 19 1.09 14.80 -3.38
CA VAL A 19 -0.11 13.98 -3.15
C VAL A 19 -0.63 14.26 -1.75
N LYS A 20 -1.91 14.64 -1.60
CA LYS A 20 -2.50 15.06 -0.32
C LYS A 20 -1.59 16.02 0.50
N LYS A 21 -0.94 16.99 -0.17
CA LYS A 21 0.05 17.95 0.39
C LYS A 21 1.39 17.35 0.84
N ASN A 22 1.61 16.05 0.70
CA ASN A 22 2.88 15.37 1.00
C ASN A 22 3.83 15.37 -0.21
N ARG A 23 5.14 15.58 0.04
CA ARG A 23 6.22 15.52 -0.96
C ARG A 23 7.09 14.27 -0.84
N LYS A 24 6.94 13.52 0.25
CA LYS A 24 7.67 12.28 0.53
C LYS A 24 6.65 11.22 0.94
N GLY A 25 6.93 9.97 0.57
CA GLY A 25 6.07 8.84 0.90
C GLY A 25 6.91 7.60 1.16
N HIS A 26 6.36 6.72 1.99
CA HIS A 26 6.92 5.40 2.23
C HIS A 26 6.42 4.45 1.15
N TYR A 27 7.33 3.75 0.48
CA TYR A 27 6.99 2.78 -0.55
C TYR A 27 7.10 1.37 0.00
N SER A 28 5.99 0.63 -0.06
CA SER A 28 5.90 -0.77 0.30
C SER A 28 5.28 -1.55 -0.86
N LEU A 29 5.91 -2.65 -1.25
CA LEU A 29 5.42 -3.57 -2.26
C LEU A 29 5.07 -4.90 -1.60
N PHE A 30 3.83 -5.35 -1.81
CA PHE A 30 3.36 -6.64 -1.32
C PHE A 30 2.87 -7.51 -2.48
N ASN A 31 3.50 -8.66 -2.67
CA ASN A 31 3.02 -9.71 -3.55
C ASN A 31 2.20 -10.69 -2.71
N ILE A 32 0.88 -10.61 -2.81
CA ILE A 32 -0.05 -11.41 -2.01
C ILE A 32 -0.74 -12.43 -2.92
N SER A 33 -0.75 -13.69 -2.51
CA SER A 33 -1.57 -14.75 -3.08
C SER A 33 -2.74 -15.01 -2.13
N ALA A 34 -3.89 -14.40 -2.41
CA ALA A 34 -5.10 -14.53 -1.59
C ALA A 34 -6.35 -14.64 -2.46
N PRO A 35 -7.45 -15.25 -1.96
CA PRO A 35 -8.75 -15.23 -2.63
C PRO A 35 -9.26 -13.80 -2.84
N ALA A 36 -9.99 -13.55 -3.93
CA ALA A 36 -10.45 -12.22 -4.33
C ALA A 36 -11.23 -11.47 -3.22
N ALA A 37 -12.05 -12.18 -2.44
CA ALA A 37 -12.78 -11.60 -1.31
C ALA A 37 -11.86 -10.97 -0.25
N ALA A 38 -10.70 -11.59 0.02
CA ALA A 38 -9.74 -11.08 0.99
C ALA A 38 -8.95 -9.87 0.43
N VAL A 39 -8.70 -9.83 -0.89
CA VAL A 39 -8.04 -8.69 -1.54
C VAL A 39 -8.96 -7.46 -1.51
N HIS A 40 -10.25 -7.62 -1.81
CA HIS A 40 -11.20 -6.51 -1.76
C HIS A 40 -11.39 -5.93 -0.36
N GLU A 41 -11.41 -6.78 0.67
CA GLU A 41 -11.48 -6.28 2.04
C GLU A 41 -10.20 -5.53 2.42
N LEU A 42 -9.03 -6.02 2.00
CA LEU A 42 -7.75 -5.31 2.20
C LEU A 42 -7.75 -3.94 1.50
N GLU A 43 -8.14 -3.87 0.22
CA GLU A 43 -8.27 -2.60 -0.50
C GLU A 43 -9.24 -1.61 0.18
N ARG A 44 -10.33 -2.12 0.78
CA ARG A 44 -11.28 -1.31 1.53
C ARG A 44 -10.64 -0.70 2.77
N GLN A 45 -9.88 -1.49 3.53
CA GLN A 45 -9.17 -1.02 4.73
C GLN A 45 -8.09 0.00 4.37
N GLU A 46 -7.32 -0.26 3.32
CA GLU A 46 -6.27 0.65 2.82
C GLU A 46 -6.85 2.01 2.39
N LYS A 47 -8.07 2.01 1.81
CA LYS A 47 -8.75 3.24 1.40
C LYS A 47 -9.26 4.08 2.58
N ILE A 48 -9.67 3.42 3.67
CA ILE A 48 -10.18 4.08 4.87
C ILE A 48 -9.04 4.69 5.69
N ASN A 49 -7.85 4.09 5.62
CA ASN A 49 -6.70 4.57 6.35
C ASN A 49 -6.19 5.92 5.81
N GLU A 50 -6.16 6.93 6.67
CA GLU A 50 -5.72 8.28 6.32
C GLU A 50 -4.20 8.39 6.13
N ASP A 51 -3.43 7.48 6.74
CA ASP A 51 -1.97 7.44 6.66
C ASP A 51 -1.46 6.94 5.30
N ILE A 52 -2.35 6.33 4.50
CA ILE A 52 -1.99 5.72 3.22
C ILE A 52 -2.18 6.75 2.10
N LEU A 53 -1.06 7.01 1.43
CA LEU A 53 -0.95 7.90 0.29
C LEU A 53 -1.03 7.07 -1.01
N ARG A 54 -1.96 7.43 -1.88
CA ARG A 54 -2.20 6.86 -3.21
C ARG A 54 -2.32 7.98 -4.22
#